data_AF-A0A3L6REJ5-F1
#
_entry.id   AF-A0A3L6REJ5-F1
#
_cell.length_a   1.000
_cell.length_b   1.000
_cell.length_c   1.000
_cell.angle_alpha   90.00
_cell.angle_beta   90.00
_cell.angle_gamma   90.00
#
_symmetry.space_group_name_H-M   'P 1'
#
loop_
_entity.id
_entity.type
_entity.pdbx_description
1 polymer ?
#
loop_
_entity_poly.entity_id
_entity_poly.type
_entity_poly.pdbx_seq_one_letter_code
_entity_poly.pdbx_strand_id
1 'polypeptide(L)'
;MGGAQLVGRWVESYTGMSADNIKGLLLALSSSLFIGASFIVKKKGLKKAGASGVRAGVGGYSYLLEPLWWAGMITMIVGEIANFAAYAFAPAILVTPLGALSIIISAVLAHIMLREKLHIFGILGCILCVVGSTTIVLHAPPERQIESVAEVWDLATEPAFLLYAAIVLAAAFVLIFRFAPQYGQTHIMVYIGICSLVGSLSVMSVKALGIALKLTFSGMNQLVYPQTWVFLFVVVSCIVTQMNYLNKALDTFNTAVVSPIYYTMFTSLTILASVIMFKDWDRQNLTQIVTEMCGFVTILSGTFLLHKTKDMVDGLPPNLPVRLPKHADEDGYRTEGIPLRSAADGIPLRSPRATDSFRSS
;
A
#
# COMPACT_ATOMS: atom_id res chain seq x y z
N MET A 1 -24.09 -17.38 39.68
CA MET A 1 -23.72 -18.58 38.88
C MET A 1 -23.48 -18.30 37.37
N GLY A 2 -23.30 -17.05 36.91
CA GLY A 2 -23.09 -16.73 35.48
C GLY A 2 -21.67 -16.35 35.05
N GLY A 3 -20.73 -16.14 35.99
CA GLY A 3 -19.36 -15.71 35.68
C GLY A 3 -18.43 -16.84 35.21
N ALA A 4 -18.62 -18.05 35.72
CA ALA A 4 -17.75 -19.20 35.41
C ALA A 4 -17.98 -19.75 33.98
N GLN A 5 -19.20 -19.63 33.44
CA GLN A 5 -19.52 -20.06 32.08
C GLN A 5 -18.94 -19.15 30.99
N LEU A 6 -18.80 -17.85 31.27
CA LEU A 6 -18.16 -16.92 30.32
C LEU A 6 -16.65 -17.13 30.27
N VAL A 7 -15.99 -17.32 31.42
CA VAL A 7 -14.53 -17.58 31.48
C VAL A 7 -14.18 -18.94 30.85
N GLY A 8 -15.00 -19.98 31.09
CA GLY A 8 -14.83 -21.29 30.45
C GLY A 8 -14.93 -21.24 28.92
N ARG A 9 -15.81 -20.39 28.37
CA ARG A 9 -16.01 -20.25 26.92
C ARG A 9 -14.83 -19.57 26.21
N TRP A 10 -14.12 -18.66 26.89
CA TRP A 10 -12.87 -18.09 26.35
C TRP A 10 -11.72 -19.09 26.42
N VAL A 11 -11.62 -19.86 27.50
CA VAL A 11 -10.58 -20.89 27.67
C VAL A 11 -10.80 -22.06 26.70
N GLU A 12 -12.05 -22.48 26.46
CA GLU A 12 -12.41 -23.48 25.43
C GLU A 12 -12.15 -22.98 23.99
N SER A 13 -12.31 -21.68 23.75
CA SER A 13 -11.96 -21.08 22.45
C SER A 13 -10.45 -21.12 22.17
N TYR A 14 -9.60 -21.09 23.22
CA TYR A 14 -8.16 -21.26 23.10
C TYR A 14 -7.71 -22.72 23.00
N THR A 15 -8.44 -23.68 23.58
CA THR A 15 -8.10 -25.11 23.52
C THR A 15 -8.62 -25.83 22.27
N GLY A 16 -9.45 -25.17 21.45
CA GLY A 16 -10.00 -25.73 20.20
C GLY A 16 -9.17 -25.50 18.93
N MET A 17 -8.03 -24.79 19.00
CA MET A 17 -7.21 -24.54 17.82
C MET A 17 -6.30 -25.75 17.54
N SER A 18 -6.59 -26.52 16.49
CA SER A 18 -5.70 -27.60 16.04
C SER A 18 -4.26 -27.11 15.92
N ALA A 19 -3.27 -27.96 16.23
CA ALA A 19 -1.86 -27.60 16.13
C ALA A 19 -1.49 -27.04 14.74
N ASP A 20 -2.19 -27.49 13.69
CA ASP A 20 -2.00 -26.97 12.33
C ASP A 20 -2.57 -25.56 12.14
N ASN A 21 -3.71 -25.24 12.75
CA ASN A 21 -4.27 -23.88 12.75
C ASN A 21 -3.32 -22.90 13.45
N ILE A 22 -2.65 -23.31 14.52
CA ILE A 22 -1.64 -22.49 15.22
C ILE A 22 -0.42 -22.24 14.32
N LYS A 23 0.07 -23.27 13.60
CA LYS A 23 1.14 -23.11 12.62
C LYS A 23 0.73 -22.13 11.51
N GLY A 24 -0.48 -22.28 10.97
CA GLY A 24 -1.01 -21.37 9.95
C GLY A 24 -1.15 -19.94 10.44
N LEU A 25 -1.59 -19.73 11.69
CA LEU A 25 -1.65 -18.41 12.32
C LEU A 25 -0.26 -17.76 12.44
N LEU A 26 0.74 -18.49 12.94
CA LEU A 26 2.12 -17.99 13.07
C LEU A 26 2.73 -17.66 11.70
N LEU A 27 2.47 -18.49 10.69
CA LEU A 27 2.89 -18.24 9.31
C LEU A 27 2.22 -16.99 8.73
N ALA A 28 0.92 -16.79 8.96
CA ALA A 28 0.20 -15.59 8.52
C ALA A 28 0.72 -14.31 9.21
N LEU A 29 1.03 -14.36 10.50
CA LEU A 29 1.61 -13.24 11.25
C LEU A 29 3.02 -12.89 10.77
N SER A 30 3.87 -13.91 10.58
CA SER A 30 5.23 -13.70 10.06
C SER A 30 5.22 -13.17 8.62
N SER A 31 4.34 -13.69 7.77
CA SER A 31 4.05 -13.15 6.44
C SER A 31 3.70 -11.67 6.49
N SER A 32 2.75 -11.29 7.34
CA SER A 32 2.30 -9.91 7.49
C SER A 32 3.42 -8.98 7.94
N LEU A 33 4.30 -9.46 8.83
CA LEU A 33 5.50 -8.75 9.25
C LEU A 33 6.48 -8.54 8.11
N PHE A 34 6.81 -9.58 7.35
CA PHE A 34 7.72 -9.49 6.22
C PHE A 34 7.18 -8.58 5.12
N ILE A 35 5.91 -8.75 4.73
CA ILE A 35 5.26 -7.91 3.72
C ILE A 35 5.25 -6.46 4.19
N GLY A 36 4.82 -6.18 5.42
CA GLY A 36 4.79 -4.83 5.98
C GLY A 36 6.17 -4.17 6.04
N ALA A 37 7.19 -4.89 6.50
CA ALA A 37 8.57 -4.41 6.54
C ALA A 37 9.15 -4.18 5.14
N SER A 38 8.78 -5.01 4.16
CA SER A 38 9.28 -4.90 2.78
C SER A 38 9.00 -3.53 2.16
N PHE A 39 7.83 -2.93 2.41
CA PHE A 39 7.48 -1.60 1.89
C PHE A 39 8.44 -0.52 2.41
N ILE A 40 8.82 -0.62 3.68
CA ILE A 40 9.69 0.33 4.37
C ILE A 40 11.13 0.20 3.90
N VAL A 41 11.61 -1.04 3.77
CA VAL A 41 12.95 -1.33 3.24
C VAL A 41 13.06 -0.89 1.78
N LYS A 42 12.07 -1.23 0.93
CA LYS A 42 12.01 -0.76 -0.47
C LYS A 42 12.07 0.75 -0.55
N LYS A 43 11.29 1.47 0.26
CA LYS A 43 11.32 2.93 0.26
C LYS A 43 12.66 3.51 0.70
N LYS A 44 13.30 2.95 1.72
CA LYS A 44 14.66 3.37 2.09
C LYS A 44 15.64 3.15 0.94
N GLY A 45 15.55 2.00 0.26
CA GLY A 45 16.33 1.72 -0.95
C GLY A 45 16.07 2.75 -2.06
N LEU A 46 14.81 3.07 -2.34
CA LEU A 46 14.42 4.08 -3.33
C LEU A 46 14.98 5.47 -2.98
N LYS A 47 14.84 5.91 -1.71
CA LYS A 47 15.39 7.21 -1.26
C LYS A 47 16.92 7.26 -1.39
N LYS A 48 17.61 6.17 -1.06
CA LYS A 48 19.08 6.09 -1.17
C LYS A 48 19.53 6.11 -2.63
N ALA A 49 18.89 5.32 -3.48
CA ALA A 49 19.15 5.32 -4.92
C ALA A 49 18.84 6.66 -5.59
N GLY A 50 17.83 7.38 -5.09
CA GLY A 50 17.47 8.71 -5.54
C GLY A 50 18.45 9.82 -5.16
N ALA A 51 19.34 9.57 -4.19
CA ALA A 51 20.39 10.52 -3.80
C ALA A 51 21.63 10.41 -4.71
N SER A 52 21.87 9.23 -5.29
CA SER A 52 23.02 8.95 -6.18
C SER A 52 22.64 8.86 -7.66
N GLY A 53 21.36 8.77 -7.99
CA GLY A 53 20.87 8.60 -9.36
C GLY A 53 19.48 9.19 -9.59
N VAL A 54 18.86 8.82 -10.71
CA VAL A 54 17.55 9.35 -11.10
C VAL A 54 16.47 8.65 -10.26
N ARG A 55 15.67 9.47 -9.58
CA ARG A 55 14.58 9.03 -8.70
C ARG A 55 13.52 8.22 -9.45
N ALA A 56 12.98 7.19 -8.78
CA ALA A 56 11.95 6.34 -9.36
C ALA A 56 10.68 7.14 -9.69
N GLY A 57 10.29 8.10 -8.84
CA GLY A 57 9.12 8.94 -9.02
C GLY A 57 9.11 9.67 -10.37
N VAL A 58 10.27 10.20 -10.79
CA VAL A 58 10.40 10.90 -12.09
C VAL A 58 10.65 9.95 -13.28
N GLY A 59 10.59 8.63 -13.05
CA GLY A 59 10.78 7.62 -14.09
C GLY A 59 12.19 7.02 -14.19
N GLY A 60 13.08 7.29 -13.23
CA GLY A 60 14.41 6.68 -13.17
C GLY A 60 14.40 5.23 -12.68
N TYR A 61 15.44 4.47 -13.04
CA TYR A 61 15.62 3.05 -12.67
C TYR A 61 16.85 2.80 -11.80
N SER A 62 17.45 3.84 -11.21
CA SER A 62 18.68 3.72 -10.41
C SER A 62 18.56 2.80 -9.19
N TYR A 63 17.34 2.57 -8.69
CA TYR A 63 17.07 1.66 -7.58
C TYR A 63 17.39 0.19 -7.88
N LEU A 64 17.47 -0.22 -9.15
CA LEU A 64 17.84 -1.59 -9.52
C LEU A 64 19.29 -1.92 -9.13
N LEU A 65 20.13 -0.91 -8.95
CA LEU A 65 21.52 -1.05 -8.51
C LEU A 65 21.67 -1.01 -6.99
N GLU A 66 20.64 -0.60 -6.24
CA GLU A 66 20.72 -0.42 -4.79
C GLU A 66 20.39 -1.73 -4.06
N PRO A 67 21.35 -2.34 -3.34
CA PRO A 67 21.13 -3.62 -2.65
C PRO A 67 20.00 -3.57 -1.61
N LEU A 68 19.80 -2.41 -0.97
CA LEU A 68 18.75 -2.24 0.02
C LEU A 68 17.34 -2.38 -0.60
N TRP A 69 17.17 -1.96 -1.86
CA TRP A 69 15.90 -2.14 -2.56
C TRP A 69 15.63 -3.64 -2.84
N TRP A 70 16.66 -4.38 -3.27
CA TRP A 70 16.58 -5.83 -3.46
C TRP A 70 16.33 -6.58 -2.15
N ALA A 71 16.93 -6.17 -1.04
CA ALA A 71 16.61 -6.72 0.28
C ALA A 71 15.11 -6.57 0.60
N GLY A 72 14.52 -5.41 0.26
CA GLY A 72 13.08 -5.18 0.37
C GLY A 72 12.26 -6.11 -0.53
N MET A 73 12.67 -6.32 -1.78
CA MET A 73 11.99 -7.25 -2.71
C MET A 73 12.07 -8.70 -2.24
N ILE A 74 13.24 -9.16 -1.78
CA ILE A 74 13.42 -10.51 -1.24
C ILE A 74 12.55 -10.71 0.00
N THR A 75 12.51 -9.72 0.90
CA THR A 75 11.64 -9.76 2.10
C THR A 75 10.17 -9.89 1.71
N MET A 76 9.73 -9.18 0.66
CA MET A 76 8.36 -9.31 0.13
C MET A 76 8.09 -10.73 -0.37
N ILE A 77 9.00 -11.31 -1.17
CA ILE A 77 8.85 -12.67 -1.72
C ILE A 77 8.77 -13.71 -0.59
N VAL A 78 9.63 -13.60 0.42
CA VAL A 78 9.60 -14.50 1.59
C VAL A 78 8.26 -14.38 2.33
N GLY A 79 7.75 -13.15 2.49
CA GLY A 79 6.43 -12.90 3.06
C GLY A 79 5.31 -13.57 2.27
N GLU A 80 5.29 -13.43 0.94
CA GLU A 80 4.30 -14.08 0.08
C GLU A 80 4.37 -15.61 0.12
N ILE A 81 5.57 -16.19 0.19
CA ILE A 81 5.75 -17.65 0.36
C ILE A 81 5.18 -18.10 1.71
N ALA A 82 5.47 -17.37 2.79
CA ALA A 82 4.91 -17.65 4.11
C ALA A 82 3.37 -17.50 4.12
N ASN A 83 2.83 -16.51 3.39
CA ASN A 83 1.40 -16.31 3.21
C ASN A 83 0.76 -17.53 2.53
N PHE A 84 1.36 -18.00 1.43
CA PHE A 84 0.90 -19.17 0.71
C PHE A 84 0.94 -20.42 1.60
N ALA A 85 2.03 -20.61 2.34
CA ALA A 85 2.14 -21.70 3.30
C ALA A 85 1.06 -21.62 4.39
N ALA A 86 0.69 -20.43 4.87
CA ALA A 86 -0.36 -20.26 5.87
C ALA A 86 -1.72 -20.82 5.40
N TYR A 87 -2.08 -20.64 4.13
CA TYR A 87 -3.31 -21.20 3.55
C TYR A 87 -3.32 -22.73 3.49
N ALA A 88 -2.16 -23.40 3.55
CA ALA A 88 -2.09 -24.85 3.62
C ALA A 88 -2.40 -25.41 5.02
N PHE A 89 -2.27 -24.58 6.07
CA PHE A 89 -2.39 -25.00 7.47
C PHE A 89 -3.56 -24.37 8.21
N ALA A 90 -4.07 -23.23 7.73
CA ALA A 90 -5.19 -22.53 8.35
C ALA A 90 -6.25 -22.14 7.30
N PRO A 91 -7.54 -22.07 7.69
CA PRO A 91 -8.60 -21.69 6.78
C PRO A 91 -8.44 -20.24 6.31
N ALA A 92 -8.85 -19.98 5.06
CA ALA A 92 -8.71 -18.67 4.42
C ALA A 92 -9.38 -17.52 5.21
N ILE A 93 -10.48 -17.82 5.90
CA ILE A 93 -11.19 -16.83 6.73
C ILE A 93 -10.35 -16.32 7.92
N LEU A 94 -9.37 -17.10 8.38
CA LEU A 94 -8.42 -16.69 9.41
C LEU A 94 -7.22 -15.94 8.79
N VAL A 95 -6.66 -16.49 7.72
CA VAL A 95 -5.41 -15.99 7.10
C VAL A 95 -5.61 -14.63 6.42
N THR A 96 -6.73 -14.44 5.72
CA THR A 96 -6.93 -13.27 4.86
C THR A 96 -7.07 -11.95 5.65
N PRO A 97 -7.82 -11.88 6.78
CA PRO A 97 -7.83 -10.70 7.64
C PRO A 97 -6.46 -10.35 8.23
N LEU A 98 -5.64 -11.36 8.52
CA LEU A 98 -4.29 -11.14 9.05
C LEU A 98 -3.40 -10.44 8.03
N GLY A 99 -3.63 -10.65 6.73
CA GLY A 99 -2.97 -9.88 5.67
C GLY A 99 -3.11 -8.36 5.83
N ALA A 100 -4.23 -7.87 6.38
CA ALA A 100 -4.43 -6.45 6.66
C ALA A 100 -3.54 -5.94 7.82
N LEU A 101 -3.00 -6.82 8.68
CA LEU A 101 -2.00 -6.45 9.70
C LEU A 101 -0.71 -5.93 9.07
N SER A 102 -0.36 -6.38 7.85
CA SER A 102 0.81 -5.86 7.12
C SER A 102 0.73 -4.34 6.90
N ILE A 103 -0.49 -3.80 6.78
CA ILE A 103 -0.75 -2.35 6.67
C ILE A 103 -0.35 -1.66 7.97
N ILE A 104 -0.82 -2.16 9.12
CA ILE A 104 -0.51 -1.60 10.44
C ILE A 104 0.99 -1.65 10.70
N ILE A 105 1.61 -2.81 10.44
CA ILE A 105 3.05 -3.00 10.57
C ILE A 105 3.81 -1.99 9.70
N SER A 106 3.43 -1.85 8.43
CA SER A 106 4.06 -0.87 7.53
C SER A 106 3.87 0.56 8.03
N ALA A 107 2.71 0.93 8.56
CA ALA A 107 2.45 2.28 9.09
C ALA A 107 3.29 2.58 10.35
N VAL A 108 3.38 1.61 11.27
CA VAL A 108 4.20 1.72 12.49
C VAL A 108 5.69 1.82 12.14
N LEU A 109 6.19 0.94 11.26
CA LEU A 109 7.59 1.00 10.82
C LEU A 109 7.87 2.28 10.01
N ALA A 110 6.91 2.80 9.23
CA ALA A 110 7.08 4.09 8.55
C ALA A 110 7.28 5.23 9.56
N HIS A 111 6.51 5.24 10.65
CA HIS A 111 6.65 6.22 11.70
C HIS A 111 8.00 6.14 12.41
N ILE A 112 8.45 4.93 12.77
CA ILE A 112 9.71 4.73 13.50
C ILE A 112 10.94 4.92 12.60
N MET A 113 10.96 4.25 11.44
CA MET A 113 12.16 4.12 10.60
C MET A 113 12.31 5.21 9.54
N LEU A 114 11.21 5.78 9.04
CA LEU A 114 11.24 6.91 8.10
C LEU A 114 10.93 8.25 8.76
N ARG A 115 10.59 8.26 10.06
CA ARG A 115 10.14 9.46 10.81
C ARG A 115 8.97 10.18 10.12
N GLU A 116 8.15 9.42 9.38
CA GLU A 116 6.96 9.94 8.71
C GLU A 116 5.86 10.14 9.77
N LYS A 117 5.38 11.38 9.94
CA LYS A 117 4.33 11.70 10.90
C LYS A 117 2.96 11.45 10.26
N LEU A 118 2.14 10.62 10.89
CA LEU A 118 0.73 10.46 10.58
C LEU A 118 -0.08 11.30 11.56
N HIS A 119 -0.94 12.18 11.04
CA HIS A 119 -1.91 12.90 11.85
C HIS A 119 -2.96 11.92 12.41
N ILE A 120 -3.68 12.30 13.48
CA ILE A 120 -4.73 11.46 14.11
C ILE A 120 -5.76 10.96 13.09
N PHE A 121 -6.20 11.85 12.19
CA PHE A 121 -7.07 11.52 11.07
C PHE A 121 -6.47 10.47 10.11
N GLY A 122 -5.15 10.42 9.96
CA GLY A 122 -4.49 9.42 9.13
C GLY A 122 -4.51 8.05 9.79
N ILE A 123 -4.34 7.99 11.11
CA ILE A 123 -4.48 6.75 11.90
C ILE A 123 -5.93 6.24 11.80
N LEU A 124 -6.92 7.12 11.97
CA LEU A 124 -8.33 6.77 11.81
C LEU A 124 -8.61 6.24 10.39
N GLY A 125 -8.00 6.84 9.37
CA GLY A 125 -8.13 6.39 7.98
C GLY A 125 -7.54 5.00 7.75
N CYS A 126 -6.37 4.70 8.33
CA CYS A 126 -5.79 3.36 8.32
C CYS A 126 -6.70 2.34 9.01
N ILE A 127 -7.25 2.67 10.18
CA ILE A 127 -8.18 1.79 10.92
C ILE A 127 -9.42 1.50 10.06
N LEU A 128 -10.03 2.53 9.46
CA LEU A 128 -11.18 2.36 8.57
C LEU A 128 -10.85 1.48 7.36
N CYS A 129 -9.67 1.64 6.75
CA CYS A 129 -9.24 0.79 5.64
C CYS A 129 -9.11 -0.68 6.07
N VAL A 130 -8.47 -0.96 7.22
CA VAL A 130 -8.31 -2.32 7.77
C VAL A 130 -9.65 -2.95 8.11
N VAL A 131 -10.55 -2.20 8.77
CA VAL A 131 -11.89 -2.67 9.14
C VAL A 131 -12.70 -2.95 7.88
N GLY A 132 -12.72 -2.03 6.91
CA GLY A 132 -13.45 -2.20 5.66
C GLY A 132 -12.93 -3.40 4.85
N SER A 133 -11.62 -3.53 4.69
CA SER A 133 -11.02 -4.64 3.93
C SER A 133 -11.29 -5.99 4.59
N THR A 134 -11.17 -6.05 5.92
CA THR A 134 -11.49 -7.27 6.69
C THR A 134 -12.97 -7.62 6.56
N THR A 135 -13.86 -6.62 6.61
CA THR A 135 -15.30 -6.83 6.44
C THR A 135 -15.64 -7.42 5.07
N ILE A 136 -15.06 -6.89 3.99
CA ILE A 136 -15.27 -7.42 2.64
C ILE A 136 -14.75 -8.87 2.56
N VAL A 137 -13.52 -9.10 3.01
CA VAL A 137 -12.88 -10.43 2.97
C VAL A 137 -13.65 -11.48 3.75
N LEU A 138 -14.17 -11.14 4.94
CA LEU A 138 -14.87 -12.09 5.80
C LEU A 138 -16.26 -12.48 5.25
N HIS A 139 -16.87 -11.64 4.42
CA HIS A 139 -18.19 -11.88 3.86
C HIS A 139 -18.16 -12.30 2.38
N ALA A 140 -16.97 -12.25 1.76
CA ALA A 140 -16.74 -12.72 0.41
C ALA A 140 -17.19 -14.18 0.25
N PRO A 141 -17.78 -14.55 -0.90
CA PRO A 141 -18.24 -15.90 -1.15
C PRO A 141 -17.05 -16.87 -1.14
N PRO A 142 -17.24 -18.12 -0.67
CA PRO A 142 -16.18 -19.11 -0.66
C PRO A 142 -15.70 -19.37 -2.09
N GLU A 143 -14.38 -19.34 -2.30
CA GLU A 143 -13.78 -19.54 -3.62
C GLU A 143 -14.19 -20.91 -4.20
N ARG A 144 -14.67 -20.89 -5.45
CA ARG A 144 -14.97 -22.12 -6.19
C ARG A 144 -13.68 -22.92 -6.40
N GLN A 145 -13.70 -24.20 -6.03
CA GLN A 145 -12.63 -25.12 -6.35
C GLN A 145 -12.66 -25.42 -7.85
N ILE A 146 -11.76 -24.81 -8.60
CA ILE A 146 -11.58 -25.08 -10.03
C ILE A 146 -10.39 -26.00 -10.18
N GLU A 147 -10.62 -27.15 -10.79
CA GLU A 147 -9.62 -28.21 -10.90
C GLU A 147 -8.95 -28.26 -12.29
N SER A 148 -9.36 -27.42 -13.24
CA SER A 148 -8.85 -27.44 -14.61
C SER A 148 -8.50 -26.06 -15.16
N VAL A 149 -7.36 -25.97 -15.85
CA VAL A 149 -6.92 -24.75 -16.55
C VAL A 149 -7.88 -24.40 -17.69
N ALA A 150 -8.48 -25.41 -18.34
CA ALA A 150 -9.46 -25.19 -19.40
C ALA A 150 -10.73 -24.53 -18.86
N GLU A 151 -11.20 -24.93 -17.68
CA GLU A 151 -12.35 -24.29 -17.03
C GLU A 151 -12.04 -22.82 -16.69
N VAL A 152 -10.84 -22.51 -16.19
CA VAL A 152 -10.43 -21.12 -15.95
C VAL A 152 -10.34 -20.33 -17.25
N TRP A 153 -9.86 -20.95 -18.33
CA TRP A 153 -9.79 -20.33 -19.64
C TRP A 153 -11.18 -20.01 -20.22
N ASP A 154 -12.13 -20.92 -20.09
CA ASP A 154 -13.51 -20.71 -20.55
C ASP A 154 -14.17 -19.58 -19.76
N LEU A 155 -13.96 -19.53 -18.44
CA LEU A 155 -14.44 -18.43 -17.59
C LEU A 155 -13.75 -17.10 -17.93
N ALA A 156 -12.45 -17.11 -18.24
CA ALA A 156 -11.70 -15.92 -18.62
C ALA A 156 -12.04 -15.41 -20.03
N THR A 157 -12.51 -16.29 -20.93
CA THR A 157 -12.93 -15.92 -22.29
C THR A 157 -14.41 -15.60 -22.40
N GLU A 158 -15.13 -15.65 -21.28
CA GLU A 158 -16.52 -15.28 -21.24
C GLU A 158 -16.72 -13.77 -21.45
N PRO A 159 -17.75 -13.32 -22.21
CA PRO A 159 -17.97 -11.91 -22.53
C PRO A 159 -17.96 -10.95 -21.33
N ALA A 160 -18.48 -11.38 -20.17
CA ALA A 160 -18.51 -10.54 -18.97
C ALA A 160 -17.10 -10.23 -18.45
N PHE A 161 -16.23 -11.25 -18.34
CA PHE A 161 -14.85 -11.04 -17.88
C PHE A 161 -14.00 -10.35 -18.95
N LEU A 162 -14.20 -10.65 -20.23
CA LEU A 162 -13.53 -9.94 -21.31
C LEU A 162 -13.87 -8.44 -21.33
N LEU A 163 -15.14 -8.09 -21.10
CA LEU A 163 -15.56 -6.69 -20.98
C LEU A 163 -14.90 -6.02 -19.77
N TYR A 164 -14.89 -6.69 -18.61
CA TYR A 164 -14.18 -6.20 -17.43
C TYR A 164 -12.69 -5.98 -17.71
N ALA A 165 -12.00 -6.97 -18.29
CA ALA A 165 -10.59 -6.88 -18.63
C ALA A 165 -10.32 -5.74 -19.63
N ALA A 166 -11.17 -5.57 -20.64
CA ALA A 166 -11.08 -4.47 -21.60
C ALA A 166 -11.24 -3.10 -20.92
N ILE A 167 -12.20 -2.95 -20.01
CA ILE A 167 -12.41 -1.72 -19.23
C ILE A 167 -11.19 -1.44 -18.34
N VAL A 168 -10.67 -2.46 -17.64
CA VAL A 168 -9.50 -2.34 -16.77
C VAL A 168 -8.26 -1.93 -17.56
N LEU A 169 -8.01 -2.59 -18.71
CA LEU A 169 -6.89 -2.26 -19.58
C LEU A 169 -7.02 -0.86 -20.19
N ALA A 170 -8.22 -0.47 -20.63
CA ALA A 170 -8.48 0.87 -21.15
C ALA A 170 -8.29 1.94 -20.07
N ALA A 171 -8.82 1.72 -18.86
CA ALA A 171 -8.64 2.61 -17.73
C ALA A 171 -7.16 2.71 -17.33
N ALA A 172 -6.44 1.60 -17.25
CA ALA A 172 -5.01 1.58 -16.99
C ALA A 172 -4.23 2.33 -18.07
N PHE A 173 -4.56 2.13 -19.36
CA PHE A 173 -3.94 2.82 -20.48
C PHE A 173 -4.16 4.35 -20.38
N VAL A 174 -5.40 4.79 -20.15
CA VAL A 174 -5.72 6.22 -19.96
C VAL A 174 -4.96 6.78 -18.75
N LEU A 175 -4.94 6.07 -17.62
CA LEU A 175 -4.19 6.51 -16.45
C LEU A 175 -2.69 6.60 -16.73
N ILE A 176 -2.10 5.64 -17.46
CA ILE A 176 -0.66 5.60 -17.80
C ILE A 176 -0.29 6.74 -18.75
N PHE A 177 -1.00 6.91 -19.86
CA PHE A 177 -0.58 7.83 -20.91
C PHE A 177 -1.08 9.27 -20.70
N ARG A 178 -2.26 9.44 -20.08
CA ARG A 178 -2.89 10.77 -19.93
C ARG A 178 -2.71 11.37 -18.55
N PHE A 179 -2.85 10.58 -17.48
CA PHE A 179 -2.86 11.09 -16.11
C PHE A 179 -1.53 10.93 -15.38
N ALA A 180 -0.79 9.84 -15.59
CA ALA A 180 0.50 9.62 -14.93
C ALA A 180 1.54 10.71 -15.22
N PRO A 181 1.70 11.24 -16.46
CA PRO A 181 2.66 12.30 -16.71
C PRO A 181 2.23 13.65 -16.11
N GLN A 182 0.94 13.94 -16.03
CA GLN A 182 0.44 15.25 -15.58
C GLN A 182 0.16 15.31 -14.08
N TYR A 183 -0.39 14.24 -13.53
CA TYR A 183 -0.97 14.19 -12.18
C TYR A 183 -0.37 13.09 -11.30
N GLY A 184 0.52 12.24 -11.84
CA GLY A 184 1.07 11.11 -11.08
C GLY A 184 1.86 11.54 -9.84
N GLN A 185 2.61 12.65 -9.93
CA GLN A 185 3.41 13.16 -8.80
C GLN A 185 2.58 13.93 -7.76
N THR A 186 1.38 14.37 -8.10
CA THR A 186 0.51 15.16 -7.21
C THR A 186 -0.59 14.32 -6.58
N HIS A 187 -1.20 13.41 -7.35
CA HIS A 187 -2.32 12.59 -6.93
C HIS A 187 -1.93 11.11 -6.82
N ILE A 188 -1.80 10.64 -5.58
CA ILE A 188 -1.47 9.24 -5.23
C ILE A 188 -2.34 8.19 -5.92
N MET A 189 -3.62 8.52 -6.15
CA MET A 189 -4.60 7.62 -6.78
C MET A 189 -4.22 7.22 -8.20
N VAL A 190 -3.45 8.02 -8.92
CA VAL A 190 -3.07 7.71 -10.30
C VAL A 190 -2.12 6.50 -10.33
N TYR A 191 -1.01 6.55 -9.59
CA TYR A 191 -0.07 5.43 -9.56
C TYR A 191 -0.64 4.19 -8.88
N ILE A 192 -1.36 4.38 -7.77
CA ILE A 192 -1.97 3.25 -7.07
C ILE A 192 -3.11 2.64 -7.87
N GLY A 193 -3.94 3.45 -8.54
CA GLY A 193 -5.01 2.96 -9.40
C GLY A 193 -4.47 2.11 -10.55
N ILE A 194 -3.41 2.54 -11.24
CA ILE A 194 -2.77 1.74 -12.31
C ILE A 194 -2.28 0.40 -11.75
N CYS A 195 -1.56 0.44 -10.63
CA CYS A 195 -1.02 -0.75 -9.98
C CYS A 195 -2.14 -1.72 -9.58
N SER A 196 -3.20 -1.23 -8.95
CA SER A 196 -4.32 -2.05 -8.47
C SER A 196 -5.18 -2.62 -9.61
N LEU A 197 -5.42 -1.85 -10.67
CA LEU A 197 -6.16 -2.31 -11.87
C LEU A 197 -5.43 -3.44 -12.59
N VAL A 198 -4.15 -3.25 -12.87
CA VAL A 198 -3.33 -4.28 -13.52
C VAL A 198 -3.09 -5.47 -12.57
N GLY A 199 -3.01 -5.19 -11.27
CA GLY A 199 -2.86 -6.17 -10.22
C GLY A 199 -4.04 -7.13 -10.09
N SER A 200 -5.29 -6.67 -10.23
CA SER A 200 -6.45 -7.55 -10.17
C SER A 200 -6.42 -8.60 -11.30
N LEU A 201 -6.07 -8.20 -12.53
CA LEU A 201 -5.88 -9.13 -13.65
C LEU A 201 -4.73 -10.12 -13.40
N SER A 202 -3.65 -9.64 -12.76
CA SER A 202 -2.52 -10.49 -12.36
C SER A 202 -2.96 -11.60 -11.40
N VAL A 203 -3.77 -11.29 -10.38
CA VAL A 203 -4.24 -12.28 -9.40
C VAL A 203 -5.06 -13.37 -10.07
N MET A 204 -5.99 -13.00 -10.96
CA MET A 204 -6.81 -13.95 -11.69
C MET A 204 -5.95 -14.87 -12.58
N SER A 205 -4.94 -14.30 -13.23
CA SER A 205 -4.01 -15.06 -14.07
C SER A 205 -3.07 -15.97 -13.26
N VAL A 206 -2.60 -15.52 -12.09
CA VAL A 206 -1.79 -16.35 -11.17
C VAL A 206 -2.60 -17.54 -10.67
N LYS A 207 -3.89 -17.38 -10.38
CA LYS A 207 -4.77 -18.50 -10.01
C LYS A 207 -4.78 -19.58 -11.10
N ALA A 208 -4.94 -19.18 -12.37
CA ALA A 208 -4.89 -20.10 -13.51
C ALA A 208 -3.54 -20.85 -13.59
N LEU A 209 -2.42 -20.12 -13.43
CA LEU A 209 -1.08 -20.70 -13.43
C LEU A 209 -0.83 -21.63 -12.24
N GLY A 210 -1.35 -21.29 -11.06
CA GLY A 210 -1.24 -22.13 -9.86
C GLY A 210 -1.93 -23.48 -10.05
N ILE A 211 -3.12 -23.48 -10.67
CA ILE A 211 -3.83 -24.70 -11.06
C ILE A 211 -3.02 -25.48 -12.11
N ALA A 212 -2.50 -24.79 -13.14
CA ALA A 212 -1.69 -25.41 -14.19
C ALA A 212 -0.44 -26.12 -13.62
N LEU A 213 0.28 -25.47 -12.71
CA LEU A 213 1.44 -26.03 -12.03
C LEU A 213 1.07 -27.22 -11.15
N LYS A 214 -0.01 -27.11 -10.36
CA LYS A 214 -0.51 -28.21 -9.52
C LYS A 214 -0.79 -29.46 -10.36
N LEU A 215 -1.54 -29.32 -11.45
CA LEU A 215 -1.87 -30.43 -12.35
C LEU A 215 -0.63 -31.01 -13.05
N THR A 216 0.32 -30.14 -13.42
CA THR A 216 1.60 -30.55 -14.02
C THR A 216 2.41 -31.41 -13.06
N PHE A 217 2.50 -31.02 -11.78
CA PHE A 217 3.16 -31.84 -10.75
C PHE A 217 2.39 -33.12 -10.42
N SER A 218 1.07 -33.14 -10.62
CA SER A 218 0.25 -34.36 -10.52
C SER A 218 0.34 -35.28 -11.74
N GLY A 219 1.19 -34.97 -12.73
CA GLY A 219 1.49 -35.84 -13.88
C GLY A 219 0.77 -35.48 -15.19
N MET A 220 -0.12 -34.47 -15.19
CA MET A 220 -0.76 -33.97 -16.40
C MET A 220 -0.10 -32.67 -16.87
N ASN A 221 0.82 -32.77 -17.83
CA ASN A 221 1.64 -31.62 -18.24
C ASN A 221 0.81 -30.48 -18.88
N GLN A 222 0.40 -29.49 -18.08
CA GLN A 222 -0.38 -28.34 -18.55
C GLN A 222 0.48 -27.28 -19.27
N LEU A 223 1.81 -27.42 -19.22
CA LEU A 223 2.76 -26.49 -19.87
C LEU A 223 2.79 -26.64 -21.40
N VAL A 224 2.23 -27.73 -21.93
CA VAL A 224 2.09 -27.94 -23.38
C VAL A 224 1.01 -27.03 -23.97
N TYR A 225 0.02 -26.64 -23.16
CA TYR A 225 -1.11 -25.86 -23.62
C TYR A 225 -0.74 -24.37 -23.81
N PRO A 226 -1.11 -23.74 -24.94
CA PRO A 226 -0.82 -22.33 -25.20
C PRO A 226 -1.50 -21.39 -24.18
N GLN A 227 -2.63 -21.79 -23.60
CA GLN A 227 -3.36 -21.05 -22.58
C GLN A 227 -2.46 -20.69 -21.38
N THR A 228 -1.65 -21.64 -20.91
CA THR A 228 -0.74 -21.44 -19.77
C THR A 228 0.30 -20.36 -20.07
N TRP A 229 0.82 -20.30 -21.30
CA TRP A 229 1.78 -19.28 -21.72
C TRP A 229 1.16 -17.90 -21.85
N VAL A 230 -0.11 -17.81 -22.28
CA VAL A 230 -0.86 -16.55 -22.30
C VAL A 230 -1.02 -16.00 -20.88
N PHE A 231 -1.47 -16.83 -19.93
CA PHE A 231 -1.57 -16.40 -18.53
C PHE A 231 -0.21 -16.01 -17.95
N LEU A 232 0.86 -16.74 -18.27
CA LEU A 232 2.21 -16.39 -17.84
C LEU A 232 2.64 -15.02 -18.37
N PHE A 233 2.42 -14.74 -19.65
CA PHE A 233 2.73 -13.45 -20.26
C PHE A 233 1.95 -12.30 -19.59
N VAL A 234 0.65 -12.52 -19.32
CA VAL A 234 -0.18 -11.55 -18.59
C VAL A 234 0.39 -11.31 -17.19
N VAL A 235 0.72 -12.36 -16.43
CA VAL A 235 1.30 -12.21 -15.09
C VAL A 235 2.62 -11.43 -15.11
N VAL A 236 3.55 -11.78 -16.01
CA VAL A 236 4.86 -11.10 -16.09
C VAL A 236 4.69 -9.63 -16.44
N SER A 237 3.89 -9.31 -17.47
CA SER A 237 3.63 -7.91 -17.86
C SER A 237 2.94 -7.12 -16.75
N CYS A 238 2.01 -7.75 -16.03
CA CYS A 238 1.33 -7.13 -14.89
C CYS A 238 2.28 -6.87 -13.72
N ILE A 239 3.13 -7.83 -13.36
CA ILE A 239 4.08 -7.69 -12.24
C ILE A 239 5.08 -6.56 -12.53
N VAL A 240 5.63 -6.49 -13.74
CA VAL A 240 6.55 -5.42 -14.14
C VAL A 240 5.88 -4.05 -14.04
N THR A 241 4.64 -3.95 -14.54
CA THR A 241 3.86 -2.70 -14.48
C THR A 241 3.55 -2.31 -13.03
N GLN A 242 3.06 -3.25 -12.22
CA GLN A 242 2.78 -3.05 -10.80
C GLN A 242 4.02 -2.58 -10.04
N MET A 243 5.15 -3.26 -10.21
CA MET A 243 6.39 -2.92 -9.54
C MET A 243 6.85 -1.49 -9.89
N ASN A 244 6.76 -1.11 -11.16
CA ASN A 244 7.14 0.23 -11.62
C ASN A 244 6.28 1.32 -10.96
N TYR A 245 4.95 1.20 -11.03
CA TYR A 245 4.05 2.21 -10.48
C TYR A 245 4.00 2.23 -8.95
N LEU A 246 4.16 1.07 -8.30
CA LEU A 246 4.29 1.01 -6.85
C LEU A 246 5.58 1.68 -6.38
N ASN A 247 6.71 1.46 -7.07
CA ASN A 247 7.97 2.13 -6.76
C ASN A 247 7.86 3.65 -6.95
N LYS A 248 7.18 4.11 -8.02
CA LYS A 248 6.87 5.54 -8.22
C LYS A 248 6.06 6.10 -7.05
N ALA A 249 5.01 5.40 -6.62
CA ALA A 249 4.17 5.84 -5.52
C ALA A 249 4.95 5.90 -4.18
N LEU A 250 5.79 4.90 -3.90
CA LEU A 250 6.58 4.83 -2.67
C LEU A 250 7.70 5.88 -2.60
N ASP A 251 8.29 6.24 -3.74
CA ASP A 251 9.31 7.30 -3.81
C ASP A 251 8.70 8.69 -3.67
N THR A 252 7.49 8.91 -4.22
CA THR A 252 6.83 10.22 -4.22
C THR A 252 6.03 10.50 -2.94
N PHE A 253 5.29 9.53 -2.42
CA PHE A 253 4.29 9.76 -1.36
C PHE A 253 4.68 9.12 -0.01
N ASN A 254 4.00 9.54 1.06
CA ASN A 254 4.15 8.97 2.40
C ASN A 254 3.70 7.49 2.41
N THR A 255 4.53 6.57 2.92
CA THR A 255 4.23 5.13 2.84
C THR A 255 3.09 4.73 3.75
N ALA A 256 2.95 5.46 4.85
CA ALA A 256 1.88 5.23 5.80
C ALA A 256 0.50 5.55 5.21
N VAL A 257 0.45 6.29 4.09
CA VAL A 257 -0.76 6.55 3.29
C VAL A 257 -0.83 5.63 2.06
N VAL A 258 0.31 5.38 1.39
CA VAL A 258 0.38 4.48 0.22
C VAL A 258 -0.07 3.06 0.53
N SER A 259 0.42 2.47 1.61
CA SER A 259 0.17 1.07 1.94
C SER A 259 -1.32 0.76 2.16
N PRO A 260 -2.07 1.52 3.00
CA PRO A 260 -3.51 1.30 3.17
C PRO A 260 -4.31 1.49 1.88
N ILE A 261 -4.03 2.55 1.12
CA ILE A 261 -4.78 2.85 -0.12
C ILE A 261 -4.52 1.77 -1.17
N TYR A 262 -3.25 1.36 -1.33
CA TYR A 262 -2.88 0.29 -2.25
C TYR A 262 -3.58 -1.03 -1.91
N TYR A 263 -3.45 -1.48 -0.67
CA TYR A 263 -4.06 -2.73 -0.22
C TYR A 263 -5.57 -2.72 -0.45
N THR A 264 -6.21 -1.61 -0.12
CA THR A 264 -7.65 -1.41 -0.25
C THR A 264 -8.12 -1.45 -1.70
N MET A 265 -7.56 -0.59 -2.57
CA MET A 265 -7.92 -0.54 -3.99
C MET A 265 -7.63 -1.87 -4.69
N PHE A 266 -6.46 -2.46 -4.41
CA PHE A 266 -6.07 -3.75 -4.96
C PHE A 266 -7.03 -4.86 -4.54
N THR A 267 -7.38 -4.95 -3.25
CA THR A 267 -8.29 -5.97 -2.73
C THR A 267 -9.68 -5.81 -3.33
N SER A 268 -10.25 -4.60 -3.35
CA SER A 268 -11.57 -4.35 -3.93
C SER A 268 -11.63 -4.72 -5.42
N LEU A 269 -10.65 -4.30 -6.21
CA LEU A 269 -10.60 -4.64 -7.64
C LEU A 269 -10.37 -6.13 -7.89
N THR A 270 -9.58 -6.79 -7.06
CA THR A 270 -9.34 -8.24 -7.14
C THR A 270 -10.61 -9.02 -6.83
N ILE A 271 -11.35 -8.63 -5.79
CA ILE A 271 -12.63 -9.27 -5.45
C ILE A 271 -13.64 -9.05 -6.56
N LEU A 272 -13.74 -7.82 -7.10
CA LEU A 272 -14.61 -7.54 -8.24
C LEU A 272 -14.25 -8.40 -9.46
N ALA A 273 -12.96 -8.52 -9.79
CA ALA A 273 -12.50 -9.40 -10.86
C ALA A 273 -12.89 -10.87 -10.61
N SER A 274 -12.74 -11.33 -9.35
CA SER A 274 -13.09 -12.69 -8.92
C SER A 274 -14.57 -12.98 -9.06
N VAL A 275 -15.44 -12.09 -8.57
CA VAL A 275 -16.90 -12.24 -8.65
C VAL A 275 -17.37 -12.29 -10.11
N ILE A 276 -16.81 -11.42 -10.98
CA ILE A 276 -17.16 -11.40 -12.40
C ILE A 276 -16.68 -12.67 -13.11
N MET A 277 -15.44 -13.12 -12.87
CA MET A 277 -14.87 -14.27 -13.58
C MET A 277 -15.53 -15.59 -13.15
N PHE A 278 -15.77 -15.78 -11.85
CA PHE A 278 -16.31 -17.03 -11.32
C PHE A 278 -17.84 -17.06 -11.24
N LYS A 279 -18.50 -15.94 -11.57
CA LYS A 279 -19.97 -15.76 -11.47
C LYS A 279 -20.52 -16.09 -10.09
N ASP A 280 -19.78 -15.75 -9.04
CA ASP A 280 -20.19 -16.06 -7.68
C ASP A 280 -21.40 -15.23 -7.19
N TRP A 281 -21.93 -14.32 -8.02
CA TRP A 281 -23.12 -13.50 -7.71
C TRP A 281 -24.36 -14.33 -7.37
N ASP A 282 -24.58 -15.45 -8.05
CA ASP A 282 -25.75 -16.32 -7.81
C ASP A 282 -25.70 -17.05 -6.46
N ARG A 283 -24.52 -17.09 -5.82
CA ARG A 283 -24.31 -17.73 -4.52
C ARG A 283 -24.32 -16.75 -3.35
N GLN A 284 -24.34 -15.44 -3.61
CA GLN A 284 -24.29 -14.44 -2.56
C GLN A 284 -25.67 -14.17 -1.97
N ASN A 285 -25.76 -14.29 -0.64
CA ASN A 285 -26.93 -13.84 0.10
C ASN A 285 -26.99 -12.31 0.11
N LEU A 286 -28.20 -11.73 0.16
CA LEU A 286 -28.39 -10.27 0.23
C LEU A 286 -27.62 -9.64 1.40
N THR A 287 -27.50 -10.35 2.53
CA THR A 287 -26.70 -9.91 3.68
C THR A 287 -25.21 -9.78 3.34
N GLN A 288 -24.64 -10.71 2.58
CA GLN A 288 -23.22 -10.67 2.17
C GLN A 288 -22.96 -9.49 1.24
N ILE A 289 -23.85 -9.26 0.27
CA ILE A 289 -23.76 -8.12 -0.64
C ILE A 289 -23.81 -6.79 0.14
N VAL A 290 -24.73 -6.66 1.09
CA VAL A 290 -24.86 -5.45 1.91
C VAL A 290 -23.64 -5.24 2.80
N THR A 291 -23.09 -6.28 3.42
CA THR A 291 -21.88 -6.17 4.26
C THR A 291 -20.63 -5.87 3.44
N GLU A 292 -20.49 -6.44 2.24
CA GLU A 292 -19.42 -6.11 1.29
C GLU A 292 -19.51 -4.64 0.84
N MET A 293 -20.70 -4.15 0.50
CA MET A 293 -20.93 -2.75 0.16
C MET A 293 -20.62 -1.82 1.32
N CYS A 294 -21.00 -2.20 2.55
CA CYS A 294 -20.64 -1.46 3.77
C CYS A 294 -19.12 -1.42 3.98
N GLY A 295 -18.44 -2.56 3.80
CA GLY A 295 -16.98 -2.64 3.86
C GLY A 295 -16.31 -1.74 2.81
N PHE A 296 -16.84 -1.70 1.59
CA PHE A 296 -16.38 -0.83 0.51
C PHE A 296 -16.57 0.66 0.84
N VAL A 297 -17.74 1.06 1.35
CA VAL A 297 -17.98 2.45 1.78
C VAL A 297 -17.04 2.85 2.94
N THR A 298 -16.78 1.95 3.87
CA THR A 298 -15.84 2.16 4.99
C THR A 298 -14.42 2.41 4.46
N ILE A 299 -14.02 1.62 3.47
CA ILE A 299 -12.77 1.76 2.72
C ILE A 299 -12.65 3.12 2.03
N LEU A 300 -13.70 3.56 1.32
CA LEU A 300 -13.71 4.84 0.62
C LEU A 300 -13.61 6.00 1.62
N SER A 301 -14.29 5.87 2.76
CA SER A 301 -14.24 6.85 3.85
C SER A 301 -12.83 6.95 4.44
N GLY A 302 -12.18 5.82 4.71
CA GLY A 302 -10.80 5.78 5.19
C GLY A 302 -9.81 6.39 4.19
N THR A 303 -10.00 6.09 2.89
CA THR A 303 -9.19 6.62 1.80
C THR A 303 -9.35 8.13 1.63
N PHE A 304 -10.58 8.64 1.72
CA PHE A 304 -10.86 10.08 1.68
C PHE A 304 -10.22 10.81 2.86
N LEU A 305 -10.32 10.24 4.05
CA LEU A 305 -9.69 10.79 5.25
C LEU A 305 -8.17 10.86 5.10
N LEU A 306 -7.54 9.80 4.59
CA LEU A 306 -6.11 9.75 4.28
C LEU A 306 -5.71 10.83 3.26
N HIS A 307 -6.51 11.04 2.21
CA HIS A 307 -6.25 12.10 1.23
C HIS A 307 -6.32 13.49 1.87
N LYS A 308 -7.39 13.79 2.63
CA LYS A 308 -7.53 15.09 3.29
C LYS A 308 -6.44 15.36 4.32
N THR A 309 -5.90 14.34 4.99
CA THR A 309 -4.78 14.54 5.90
C THR A 309 -3.50 14.96 5.22
N LYS A 310 -3.26 14.51 3.98
CA LYS A 310 -2.14 14.99 3.18
C LYS A 310 -2.30 16.50 2.91
N ASP A 311 -3.48 16.93 2.50
CA ASP A 311 -3.75 18.35 2.19
C ASP A 311 -3.60 19.26 3.42
N MET A 312 -3.99 18.78 4.60
CA MET A 312 -3.82 19.53 5.87
C MET A 312 -2.35 19.67 6.28
N VAL A 313 -1.52 18.66 6.01
CA VAL A 313 -0.08 18.71 6.30
C VAL A 313 0.64 19.64 5.33
N ASP A 314 0.24 19.63 4.04
CA ASP A 314 0.82 20.48 3.01
C ASP A 314 0.31 21.95 3.09
N GLY A 315 -0.84 22.19 3.73
CA GLY A 315 -1.47 23.51 3.89
C GLY A 315 -1.03 24.33 5.12
N LEU A 316 -0.16 23.80 5.98
CA LEU A 316 0.38 24.55 7.13
C LEU A 316 1.62 25.35 6.67
N PRO A 317 1.68 26.68 6.86
CA PRO A 317 2.83 27.47 6.45
C PRO A 317 4.11 27.00 7.16
N PRO A 318 5.27 26.95 6.46
CA PRO A 318 6.53 26.62 7.10
C PRO A 318 6.93 27.78 8.03
N ASN A 319 7.28 27.43 9.27
CA ASN A 319 7.80 28.30 10.34
C ASN A 319 6.79 29.11 11.15
N LEU A 320 6.17 28.43 12.12
CA LEU A 320 5.94 29.03 13.43
C LEU A 320 6.88 28.28 14.39
N PRO A 321 7.94 28.91 14.94
CA PRO A 321 8.72 28.25 15.97
C PRO A 321 7.78 28.05 17.16
N VAL A 322 7.50 26.79 17.48
CA VAL A 322 6.91 26.42 18.77
C VAL A 322 7.90 26.90 19.82
N ARG A 323 7.66 28.10 20.37
CA ARG A 323 8.27 28.53 21.63
C ARG A 323 7.75 27.56 22.68
N LEU A 324 8.54 26.52 22.97
CA LEU A 324 8.43 25.79 24.21
C LEU A 324 8.53 26.81 25.34
N PRO A 325 7.57 26.89 26.29
CA PRO A 325 7.75 27.70 27.47
C PRO A 325 8.92 27.09 28.25
N LYS A 326 10.01 27.84 28.35
CA LYS A 326 11.16 27.52 29.18
C LYS A 326 10.66 27.62 30.62
N HIS A 327 10.48 26.47 31.29
CA HIS A 327 10.33 26.46 32.74
C HIS A 327 11.58 27.11 33.34
N ALA A 328 11.37 28.21 34.05
CA ALA A 328 12.32 28.79 34.97
C ALA A 328 12.21 28.08 36.33
N ASP A 329 13.29 28.23 37.09
CA ASP A 329 13.58 27.76 38.46
C ASP A 329 14.27 26.39 38.55
N GLU A 330 15.35 26.19 39.29
CA GLU A 330 16.40 27.02 39.90
C GLU A 330 17.49 25.98 40.27
N ASP A 331 18.78 26.29 40.09
CA ASP A 331 19.88 25.98 41.03
C ASP A 331 21.26 26.03 40.36
N GLY A 332 22.17 26.71 41.05
CA GLY A 332 23.34 27.36 40.46
C GLY A 332 24.62 26.55 40.31
N TYR A 333 25.50 27.07 39.46
CA TYR A 333 26.90 27.28 39.82
C TYR A 333 27.52 28.38 38.94
N ARG A 334 28.24 29.31 39.59
CA ARG A 334 29.01 30.41 39.01
C ARG A 334 30.08 29.88 38.05
N THR A 335 30.39 30.64 36.99
CA THR A 335 31.77 31.08 36.66
C THR A 335 31.67 32.34 35.79
N GLU A 336 32.39 33.39 36.21
CA GLU A 336 32.50 34.71 35.57
C GLU A 336 33.21 34.67 34.20
N GLY A 337 32.87 35.60 33.31
CA GLY A 337 33.56 35.82 32.04
C GLY A 337 33.02 37.01 31.24
N ILE A 338 33.37 38.23 31.68
CA ILE A 338 33.60 39.50 30.95
C ILE A 338 32.90 39.71 29.58
N PRO A 339 32.05 40.76 29.39
CA PRO A 339 31.53 41.15 28.09
C PRO A 339 32.38 42.26 27.42
N LEU A 340 32.89 42.00 26.21
CA LEU A 340 33.45 43.03 25.34
C LEU A 340 32.32 43.75 24.58
N ARG A 341 32.09 45.01 24.95
CA ARG A 341 31.40 46.04 24.15
C ARG A 341 32.20 46.33 22.88
N SER A 342 31.55 46.32 21.72
CA SER A 342 31.97 47.17 20.59
C SER A 342 30.78 48.06 20.23
N ALA A 343 31.00 49.36 20.42
CA ALA A 343 30.13 50.45 20.03
C ALA A 343 30.60 50.97 18.66
N ALA A 344 29.67 51.19 17.75
CA ALA A 344 29.80 52.15 16.67
C ALA A 344 28.39 52.55 16.20
N ASP A 345 28.00 53.77 16.56
CA ASP A 345 26.80 54.52 16.17
C ASP A 345 26.70 54.67 14.63
N GLY A 346 25.51 54.67 14.00
CA GLY A 346 24.62 55.83 13.82
C GLY A 346 25.19 56.82 12.78
N ILE A 347 24.63 57.06 11.59
CA ILE A 347 23.46 57.92 11.25
C ILE A 347 23.32 57.96 9.70
N PRO A 348 22.12 58.13 9.11
CA PRO A 348 21.87 58.17 7.65
C PRO A 348 21.91 59.58 7.04
N LEU A 349 22.24 59.71 5.74
CA LEU A 349 22.18 60.98 5.00
C LEU A 349 21.38 60.90 3.69
N ARG A 350 20.51 61.91 3.53
CA ARG A 350 19.54 62.19 2.47
C ARG A 350 20.16 63.18 1.45
N SER A 351 19.69 63.15 0.20
CA SER A 351 20.15 63.96 -0.95
C SER A 351 20.02 65.48 -0.76
N PRO A 352 20.58 66.27 -1.70
CA PRO A 352 19.73 67.20 -2.46
C PRO A 352 20.00 67.26 -3.97
N ARG A 353 18.93 67.58 -4.72
CA ARG A 353 18.94 68.06 -6.13
C ARG A 353 19.58 69.45 -6.22
N ALA A 354 20.28 69.73 -7.32
CA ALA A 354 20.39 71.06 -7.91
C ALA A 354 20.50 70.95 -9.45
N THR A 355 19.78 71.83 -10.12
CA THR A 355 19.65 72.09 -11.56
C THR A 355 20.86 72.84 -12.12
N ASP A 356 21.24 72.58 -13.38
CA ASP A 356 21.24 73.57 -14.49
C ASP A 356 22.11 73.16 -15.71
N SER A 357 21.41 73.02 -16.85
CA SER A 357 21.62 73.56 -18.21
C SER A 357 23.00 73.63 -18.94
N PHE A 358 22.89 73.49 -20.28
CA PHE A 358 23.79 73.79 -21.42
C PHE A 358 24.80 72.69 -21.85
N ARG A 359 25.07 72.39 -23.14
CA ARG A 359 24.49 72.59 -24.50
C ARG A 359 25.45 71.89 -25.50
N SER A 360 24.94 71.42 -26.65
CA SER A 360 25.63 71.07 -27.93
C SER A 360 26.60 69.86 -27.90
N SER A 361 26.62 68.94 -28.86
CA SER A 361 26.20 68.96 -30.27
C SER A 361 25.59 67.63 -30.71
#